data_AF-X1DZZ7-F1
#
_entry.id   AF-X1DZZ7-F1
#
_cell.length_a   1.000
_cell.length_b   1.000
_cell.length_c   1.000
_cell.angle_alpha   90.00
_cell.angle_beta   90.00
_cell.angle_gamma   90.00
#
_symmetry.space_group_name_H-M   'P 1'
#
loop_
_entity.id
_entity.type
_entity.pdbx_description
1 polymer ?
#
loop_
_entity_poly.entity_id
_entity_poly.type
_entity_poly.pdbx_seq_one_letter_code
_entity_poly.pdbx_strand_id
1 'polypeptide(L)'
;TLHMMISSSRKEQKDNFKCLILDEASMITTELLYEFKKCFYHDYKIIFVGDVNQLPPIGWGSIFESLIESKTIPTTILKTIHRTDQKENNGILINSKRIVLF
;
A
#
# COMPACT_ATOMS: atom_id res chain seq x y z
N THR A 1 -5.02 -10.25 6.00
CA THR A 1 -4.45 -8.93 6.38
C THR A 1 -3.02 -9.12 6.88
N LEU A 2 -2.21 -8.07 6.97
CA LEU A 2 -0.85 -8.16 7.54
C LEU A 2 -0.83 -8.74 8.96
N HIS A 3 -1.76 -8.31 9.83
CA HIS A 3 -1.91 -8.85 11.19
C HIS A 3 -2.14 -10.36 11.21
N MET A 4 -2.99 -10.89 10.32
CA MET A 4 -3.22 -12.34 10.23
C MET A 4 -1.96 -13.08 9.80
N MET A 5 -1.20 -12.56 8.83
CA MET A 5 0.05 -13.18 8.41
C MET A 5 1.08 -13.20 9.54
N ILE A 6 1.23 -12.09 10.27
CA ILE A 6 2.06 -12.01 11.48
C ILE A 6 1.61 -13.05 12.50
N SER A 7 0.31 -13.17 12.76
CA SER A 7 -0.23 -14.16 13.70
C SER A 7 0.00 -15.61 13.25
N SER A 8 -0.06 -15.89 11.94
CA SER A 8 0.18 -17.23 11.38
C SER A 8 1.66 -17.63 11.48
N SER A 9 2.59 -16.69 11.31
CA SER A 9 4.04 -16.95 11.42
C SER A 9 4.49 -17.48 12.78
N ARG A 10 3.69 -17.24 13.84
CA ARG A 10 3.96 -17.70 15.21
C ARG A 10 3.54 -19.14 15.44
N LYS A 11 2.68 -19.69 14.58
CA LYS A 11 2.40 -21.13 14.51
C LYS A 11 3.52 -21.71 13.65
N GLU A 12 4.04 -22.91 13.98
CA GLU A 12 5.28 -23.51 13.40
C GLU A 12 5.29 -23.74 11.87
N GLN A 13 4.39 -23.13 11.13
CA GLN A 13 4.26 -23.17 9.70
C GLN A 13 5.17 -22.12 9.04
N LYS A 14 6.23 -22.58 8.37
CA LYS A 14 7.07 -21.73 7.51
C LYS A 14 6.31 -21.35 6.25
N ASP A 15 5.62 -20.21 6.28
CA ASP A 15 5.07 -19.59 5.07
C ASP A 15 6.23 -19.05 4.22
N ASN A 16 6.69 -19.86 3.26
CA ASN A 16 7.73 -19.47 2.32
C ASN A 16 7.11 -18.87 1.05
N PHE A 17 6.88 -17.56 1.08
CA PHE A 17 6.47 -16.79 -0.10
C PHE A 17 7.67 -16.10 -0.75
N LYS A 18 7.66 -16.00 -2.08
CA LYS A 18 8.71 -15.31 -2.86
C LYS A 18 8.34 -13.85 -3.17
N CYS A 19 7.05 -13.52 -3.13
CA CYS A 19 6.53 -12.20 -3.43
C CYS A 19 5.36 -11.89 -2.50
N LEU A 20 5.36 -10.69 -1.93
CA LEU A 20 4.30 -10.13 -1.12
C LEU A 20 3.72 -8.92 -1.85
N ILE A 21 2.40 -8.90 -2.02
CA ILE A 21 1.67 -7.75 -2.58
C ILE A 21 0.89 -7.13 -1.43
N LEU A 22 1.16 -5.86 -1.15
CA LEU A 22 0.50 -5.08 -0.12
C LEU A 22 -0.47 -4.12 -0.79
N ASP A 23 -1.75 -4.44 -0.72
CA ASP A 23 -2.85 -3.57 -1.15
C ASP A 23 -3.21 -2.57 -0.04
N GLU A 24 -3.77 -1.41 -0.41
CA GLU A 24 -4.04 -0.27 0.49
C GLU A 24 -2.80 0.15 1.31
N ALA A 25 -1.64 0.14 0.66
CA ALA A 25 -0.35 0.37 1.32
C ALA A 25 -0.21 1.78 1.93
N SER A 26 -0.97 2.77 1.44
CA SER A 26 -1.10 4.11 2.00
C SER A 26 -1.56 4.12 3.47
N MET A 27 -2.28 3.09 3.92
CA MET A 27 -2.73 2.96 5.31
C MET A 27 -1.80 2.15 6.21
N ILE A 28 -0.69 1.63 5.69
CA ILE A 28 0.22 0.78 6.47
C ILE A 28 1.16 1.65 7.31
N THR A 29 1.15 1.42 8.63
CA THR A 29 2.09 2.06 9.55
C THR A 29 3.50 1.49 9.41
N THR A 30 4.50 2.31 9.73
CA THR A 30 5.91 1.87 9.74
C THR A 30 6.13 0.74 10.75
N GLU A 31 5.48 0.82 11.91
CA GLU A 31 5.47 -0.24 12.94
C GLU A 31 5.01 -1.59 12.40
N LEU A 32 3.86 -1.63 11.71
CA LEU A 32 3.26 -2.87 11.25
C LEU A 32 4.16 -3.55 10.19
N LEU A 33 4.75 -2.76 9.30
CA LEU A 33 5.69 -3.27 8.31
C LEU A 33 6.97 -3.81 8.97
N TYR A 34 7.46 -3.13 10.02
CA TYR A 34 8.62 -3.59 10.80
C TYR A 34 8.35 -4.91 11.51
N GLU A 35 7.21 -5.04 12.20
CA GLU A 35 6.82 -6.30 12.85
C GLU A 35 6.63 -7.43 11.83
N PHE A 36 6.06 -7.14 10.66
CA PHE A 36 6.00 -8.11 9.57
C PHE A 36 7.39 -8.59 9.15
N LYS A 37 8.35 -7.67 8.94
CA LYS A 37 9.70 -8.03 8.51
C LYS A 37 10.43 -8.88 9.56
N LYS A 38 10.19 -8.66 10.86
CA LYS A 38 10.74 -9.49 11.94
C LYS A 38 10.22 -10.92 11.91
N CYS A 39 8.95 -11.12 11.55
CA CYS A 39 8.34 -12.45 11.43
C CYS A 39 8.82 -13.23 10.21
N PHE A 40 9.14 -12.55 9.11
CA PHE A 40 9.54 -13.16 7.84
C PHE A 40 10.94 -12.70 7.44
N TYR A 41 11.97 -13.43 7.89
CA TYR A 41 13.38 -13.09 7.73
C TYR A 41 14.03 -13.59 6.43
N HIS A 42 13.29 -14.29 5.56
CA HIS A 42 13.80 -14.79 4.29
C HIS A 42 13.77 -13.73 3.18
N ASP A 43 14.34 -14.08 2.02
CA ASP A 43 14.35 -13.24 0.83
C ASP A 43 13.01 -13.31 0.08
N TYR A 44 12.39 -12.16 -0.12
CA TYR A 44 11.18 -12.01 -0.92
C TYR A 44 11.10 -10.61 -1.54
N LYS A 45 10.34 -10.50 -2.61
CA LYS A 45 9.99 -9.22 -3.23
C LYS A 45 8.75 -8.64 -2.55
N ILE A 46 8.69 -7.32 -2.42
CA ILE A 46 7.49 -6.61 -1.94
C ILE A 46 7.01 -5.69 -3.08
N ILE A 47 5.71 -5.72 -3.35
CA ILE A 47 5.03 -4.79 -4.24
C ILE A 47 4.03 -4.02 -3.38
N PHE A 48 4.21 -2.70 -3.30
CA PHE A 48 3.25 -1.82 -2.64
C PHE A 48 2.24 -1.31 -3.67
N VAL A 49 0.95 -1.41 -3.34
CA VAL A 49 -0.17 -0.92 -4.14
C VAL A 49 -1.05 -0.07 -3.21
N GLY A 50 -1.33 1.16 -3.60
CA GLY A 50 -2.10 2.08 -2.78
C GLY A 50 -2.32 3.42 -3.50
N ASP A 51 -3.08 4.30 -2.85
CA ASP A 51 -3.34 5.66 -3.34
C ASP A 51 -2.58 6.67 -2.46
N VAL A 52 -1.64 7.39 -3.07
CA VAL A 52 -0.83 8.40 -2.39
C VAL A 52 -1.66 9.60 -1.91
N ASN A 53 -2.85 9.81 -2.48
CA ASN A 53 -3.74 10.92 -2.11
C ASN A 53 -4.77 10.53 -1.03
N GLN A 54 -4.70 9.30 -0.53
CA GLN A 54 -5.54 8.86 0.58
C GLN A 54 -5.04 9.48 1.90
N LEU A 55 -5.87 9.40 2.95
CA LEU A 55 -5.44 9.79 4.29
C LEU A 55 -4.22 8.95 4.74
N PRO A 56 -3.25 9.58 5.43
CA PRO A 56 -2.12 8.87 6.01
C PRO A 56 -2.58 7.86 7.08
N PRO A 57 -1.73 6.90 7.45
CA PRO A 57 -2.05 5.96 8.51
C PRO A 57 -2.28 6.70 9.85
N ILE A 58 -3.19 6.19 10.68
CA ILE A 58 -3.48 6.76 12.01
C ILE A 58 -2.29 6.63 12.97
N GLY A 59 -1.50 5.56 12.81
CA GLY A 59 -0.27 5.33 13.58
C GLY A 59 0.92 6.14 13.06
N TRP A 60 2.06 5.98 13.71
CA TRP A 60 3.25 6.76 13.37
C TRP A 60 3.92 6.26 12.07
N GLY A 61 4.39 7.25 11.30
CA GLY A 61 5.17 7.07 10.07
C GLY A 61 4.35 6.69 8.83
N SER A 62 4.66 7.34 7.70
CA SER A 62 4.06 7.10 6.38
C SER A 62 5.09 6.46 5.46
N ILE A 63 5.22 5.12 5.52
CA ILE A 63 6.25 4.42 4.75
C ILE A 63 5.96 4.45 3.25
N PHE A 64 4.69 4.36 2.84
CA PHE A 64 4.30 4.34 1.43
C PHE A 64 4.71 5.64 0.72
N GLU A 65 4.39 6.78 1.32
CA GLU A 65 4.79 8.10 0.83
C GLU A 65 6.31 8.27 0.85
N SER A 66 6.97 7.91 1.95
CA SER A 66 8.44 7.99 2.07
C SER A 66 9.15 7.17 0.99
N LEU A 67 8.63 5.99 0.63
CA LEU A 67 9.19 5.14 -0.42
C LEU A 67 9.06 5.81 -1.80
N ILE A 68 7.91 6.41 -2.10
CA ILE A 68 7.66 7.14 -3.35
C ILE A 68 8.58 8.37 -3.43
N GLU A 69 8.64 9.18 -2.36
CA GLU A 69 9.44 10.40 -2.29
C GLU A 69 10.94 10.14 -2.38
N SER A 70 11.41 9.01 -1.84
CA SER A 70 12.83 8.64 -1.87
C SER A 70 13.40 8.52 -3.28
N LYS A 71 12.55 8.21 -4.28
CA LYS A 71 12.94 7.88 -5.66
C LYS A 71 13.98 6.75 -5.77
N THR A 72 14.16 5.97 -4.70
CA THR A 72 15.13 4.85 -4.65
C THR A 72 14.51 3.53 -5.11
N ILE A 73 13.19 3.40 -5.02
CA ILE A 73 12.46 2.19 -5.39
C ILE A 73 11.71 2.42 -6.71
N PRO A 74 11.73 1.45 -7.65
CA PRO A 74 10.94 1.54 -8.88
C PRO A 74 9.47 1.79 -8.56
N THR A 75 8.94 2.91 -9.06
CA THR A 75 7.57 3.35 -8.78
C THR A 75 6.87 3.71 -10.08
N THR A 76 5.63 3.24 -10.23
CA THR A 76 4.78 3.51 -11.38
C THR A 76 3.47 4.12 -10.88
N ILE A 77 3.12 5.31 -11.40
CA ILE A 77 1.84 5.98 -11.10
C ILE A 77 0.86 5.67 -12.21
N LEU A 78 -0.26 5.02 -11.87
CA LEU A 78 -1.35 4.74 -12.80
C LEU A 78 -2.23 5.98 -12.97
N LYS A 79 -2.34 6.49 -14.20
CA LYS A 79 -3.11 7.71 -14.51
C LYS A 79 -4.45 7.45 -15.19
N THR A 80 -4.63 6.25 -15.76
CA THR A 80 -5.83 5.90 -16.53
C THR A 80 -6.91 5.34 -15.62
N ILE A 81 -8.12 5.89 -15.72
CA ILE A 81 -9.28 5.48 -14.92
C ILE A 81 -10.18 4.61 -15.78
N HIS A 82 -10.38 3.36 -15.36
CA HIS A 82 -11.19 2.38 -16.09
C HIS A 82 -12.54 2.07 -15.42
N ARG A 83 -12.71 2.42 -14.13
CA ARG A 83 -13.87 1.99 -13.32
C ARG A 83 -15.20 2.60 -13.76
N THR A 84 -15.17 3.75 -14.43
CA THR A 84 -16.37 4.36 -15.00
C THR A 84 -16.08 4.67 -16.45
N ASP A 85 -16.84 4.03 -17.34
CA ASP A 85 -17.07 4.56 -18.68
C ASP A 85 -17.38 6.05 -18.55
N GLN A 86 -16.80 6.83 -19.45
CA GLN A 86 -16.82 8.30 -19.51
C GLN A 86 -18.23 8.86 -19.74
N LYS A 87 -19.23 8.41 -19.00
CA LYS A 87 -20.53 9.08 -18.90
C LYS A 87 -20.25 10.41 -18.23
N GLU A 88 -20.57 11.48 -18.95
CA GLU A 88 -20.19 12.88 -18.70
C GLU A 88 -20.65 13.48 -17.35
N ASN A 89 -21.00 12.67 -16.35
CA ASN A 89 -21.61 13.14 -15.10
C ASN A 89 -21.22 12.32 -13.85
N ASN A 90 -20.03 11.71 -13.80
CA ASN A 90 -19.56 11.07 -12.56
C ASN A 90 -19.11 12.10 -11.51
N GLY A 91 -20.06 12.54 -10.67
CA GLY A 91 -19.81 13.52 -9.61
C GLY A 91 -18.74 13.10 -8.60
N ILE A 92 -18.57 11.80 -8.33
CA ILE A 92 -17.54 11.30 -7.40
C ILE A 92 -16.15 11.58 -7.98
N LEU A 93 -15.94 11.24 -9.25
CA LEU A 93 -14.66 11.47 -9.92
C LEU A 93 -14.33 12.96 -10.00
N ILE A 94 -15.31 13.79 -10.38
CA ILE A 94 -15.14 15.24 -10.49
C ILE A 94 -14.76 15.84 -9.13
N ASN A 95 -15.48 15.47 -8.07
CA ASN A 95 -15.22 16.01 -6.74
C ASN A 95 -13.90 15.49 -6.15
N SER A 96 -13.56 14.22 -6.36
CA SER A 96 -12.26 13.67 -5.96
C SER A 96 -11.10 14.40 -6.64
N LYS A 97 -11.17 14.63 -7.95
CA LYS A 97 -10.17 15.42 -8.68
C LYS A 97 -10.04 16.84 -8.12
N ARG A 98 -11.16 17.49 -7.77
CA ARG A 98 -11.12 18.81 -7.14
C ARG A 98 -10.35 18.76 -5.82
N ILE A 99 -10.67 17.83 -4.93
CA ILE A 99 -10.00 17.72 -3.61
C ILE A 99 -8.50 17.48 -3.75
N VAL A 100 -8.08 16.65 -4.71
CA VAL A 100 -6.68 16.24 -4.87
C VAL A 100 -5.84 17.24 -5.68
N LEU A 101 -6.45 18.02 -6.59
CA LEU A 101 -5.74 18.97 -7.47
C LEU A 101 -5.78 20.43 -6.98
N PHE A 102 -6.44 20.72 -5.86
CA PHE A 102 -6.31 22.00 -5.14
C PHE A 102 -5.11 21.97 -4.20
#